data_AF-A0A926Z1N3-F1
#
_entry.id   AF-A0A926Z1N3-F1
#
_cell.length_a   1.000
_cell.length_b   1.000
_cell.length_c   1.000
_cell.angle_alpha   90.00
_cell.angle_beta   90.00
_cell.angle_gamma   90.00
#
_symmetry.space_group_name_H-M   'P 1'
#
loop_
_entity.id
_entity.type
_entity.pdbx_description
1 polymer ?
#
loop_
_entity_poly.entity_id
_entity_poly.type
_entity_poly.pdbx_seq_one_letter_code
_entity_poly.pdbx_strand_id
1 'polypeptide(L)'
;MSSFNSDNLRSYSQEDVQQILKLAIARQANENNQEFSYQQILEIASELQISPDAIKQAETDWLTQQTQVEQRKAFDVYRQNKFKKRLGNYVIINSFLLIADFIGGYNLSWSIYILLFSAFVLTIDGWNSFINKGEDYEMAFQRWHRQHQIKQTMNTFISRWFKI
;
A
#
# COMPACT_ATOMS: atom_id res chain seq x y z
N MET A 1 33.58 22.38 -33.37
CA MET A 1 32.28 23.06 -33.14
C MET A 1 31.96 22.92 -31.66
N SER A 2 32.00 24.04 -30.94
CA SER A 2 31.86 24.12 -29.50
C SER A 2 30.42 23.85 -29.08
N SER A 3 30.17 22.73 -28.38
CA SER A 3 28.92 22.51 -27.66
C SER A 3 28.93 23.38 -26.42
N PHE A 4 28.42 24.61 -26.54
CA PHE A 4 28.22 25.51 -25.41
C PHE A 4 27.31 24.83 -24.37
N ASN A 5 27.88 24.66 -23.18
CA ASN A 5 27.26 24.26 -21.92
C ASN A 5 25.85 24.85 -21.78
N SER A 6 24.81 24.02 -21.89
CA SER A 6 23.42 24.39 -21.54
C SER A 6 23.09 24.11 -20.07
N ASP A 7 24.05 23.58 -19.29
CA ASP A 7 23.83 23.22 -17.89
C ASP A 7 23.74 24.43 -16.94
N ASN A 8 24.18 25.61 -17.39
CA ASN A 8 24.27 26.83 -16.55
C ASN A 8 22.94 27.62 -16.42
N LEU A 9 21.87 27.21 -17.12
CA LEU A 9 20.56 27.87 -17.11
C LEU A 9 19.44 27.04 -16.46
N ARG A 10 19.76 25.84 -15.96
CA ARG A 10 18.74 24.95 -15.41
C ARG A 10 18.63 25.13 -13.90
N SER A 11 17.72 26.01 -13.50
CA SER A 11 17.25 26.05 -12.11
C SER A 11 16.36 24.84 -11.84
N TYR A 12 16.79 23.98 -10.94
CA TYR A 12 15.98 22.89 -10.42
C TYR A 12 15.26 23.37 -9.16
N SER A 13 14.01 22.94 -8.98
CA SER A 13 13.34 23.15 -7.70
C SER A 13 14.01 22.31 -6.61
N GLN A 14 13.75 22.63 -5.35
CA GLN A 14 14.28 21.86 -4.23
C GLN A 14 13.82 20.38 -4.31
N GLU A 15 12.59 20.15 -4.76
CA GLU A 15 12.02 18.82 -4.97
C GLU A 15 12.73 18.07 -6.11
N ASP A 16 13.05 18.77 -7.20
CA ASP A 16 13.77 18.19 -8.34
C ASP A 16 15.19 17.76 -7.94
N VAL A 17 15.91 18.60 -7.19
CA VAL A 17 17.26 18.28 -6.70
C VAL A 17 17.23 17.04 -5.81
N GLN A 18 16.28 16.94 -4.89
CA GLN A 18 16.12 15.75 -4.03
C GLN A 18 15.84 14.49 -4.84
N GLN A 19 14.95 14.58 -5.84
CA GLN A 19 14.58 13.45 -6.68
C GLN A 19 15.76 12.95 -7.53
N ILE A 20 16.53 13.89 -8.11
CA ILE A 20 17.73 13.59 -8.90
C ILE A 20 18.79 12.93 -8.03
N LEU A 21 19.06 13.49 -6.83
CA LEU A 21 20.05 12.95 -5.90
C LEU A 21 19.66 11.55 -5.42
N LYS A 22 18.39 11.32 -5.08
CA LYS A 22 17.87 10.00 -4.72
C LYS A 22 18.10 8.96 -5.81
N LEU A 23 17.83 9.32 -7.07
CA LEU A 23 18.03 8.43 -8.21
C LEU A 23 19.51 8.16 -8.49
N ALA A 24 20.37 9.16 -8.34
CA ALA A 24 21.81 9.01 -8.52
C ALA A 24 22.41 8.07 -7.47
N ILE A 25 22.07 8.27 -6.19
CA ILE A 25 22.53 7.43 -5.07
C ILE A 25 22.01 5.99 -5.23
N ALA A 26 20.74 5.81 -5.61
CA ALA A 26 20.17 4.49 -5.82
C ALA A 26 20.85 3.72 -6.97
N ARG A 27 21.24 4.41 -8.05
CA ARG A 27 22.02 3.80 -9.14
C ARG A 27 23.41 3.40 -8.67
N GLN A 28 24.11 4.29 -7.96
CA GLN A 28 25.44 4.00 -7.42
C GLN A 28 25.43 2.82 -6.42
N ALA A 29 24.41 2.74 -5.57
CA ALA A 29 24.23 1.63 -4.64
C ALA A 29 24.00 0.30 -5.35
N ASN A 30 23.16 0.29 -6.40
CA ASN A 30 22.89 -0.91 -7.19
C ASN A 30 24.10 -1.36 -8.01
N GLU A 31 24.89 -0.44 -8.55
CA GLU A 31 26.10 -0.75 -9.32
C GLU A 31 27.21 -1.33 -8.44
N ASN A 32 27.36 -0.83 -7.21
CA ASN A 32 28.38 -1.29 -6.27
C ASN A 32 27.87 -2.34 -5.27
N ASN A 33 26.61 -2.75 -5.37
CA ASN A 33 25.90 -3.61 -4.40
C ASN A 33 26.16 -3.20 -2.93
N GLN A 34 26.24 -1.89 -2.71
CA GLN A 34 26.73 -1.29 -1.47
C GLN A 34 25.55 -0.81 -0.63
N GLU A 35 25.42 -1.34 0.58
CA GLU A 35 24.52 -0.80 1.60
C GLU A 35 25.22 0.36 2.32
N PHE A 36 24.54 1.50 2.46
CA PHE A 36 25.09 2.64 3.19
C PHE A 36 24.89 2.46 4.70
N SER A 37 25.99 2.41 5.45
CA SER A 37 25.96 2.45 6.91
C SER A 37 25.55 3.84 7.41
N TYR A 38 24.96 3.92 8.61
CA TYR A 38 24.61 5.18 9.27
C TYR A 38 25.79 6.16 9.34
N GLN A 39 27.01 5.64 9.53
CA GLN A 39 28.23 6.46 9.53
C GLN A 39 28.52 7.09 8.15
N GLN A 40 28.28 6.35 7.06
CA GLN A 40 28.45 6.88 5.71
C GLN A 40 27.38 7.92 5.37
N ILE A 41 26.16 7.76 5.89
CA ILE A 41 25.10 8.79 5.77
C ILE A 41 25.53 10.08 6.45
N LEU A 42 26.15 10.00 7.64
CA LEU A 42 26.69 11.17 8.34
C LEU A 42 27.86 11.83 7.61
N GLU A 43 28.75 11.03 7.00
CA GLU A 43 29.85 11.56 6.18
C GLU A 43 29.31 12.34 4.97
N ILE A 44 28.38 11.75 4.21
CA ILE A 44 27.73 12.41 3.07
C ILE A 44 26.98 13.67 3.52
N ALA A 45 26.28 13.61 4.66
CA ALA A 45 25.59 14.78 5.22
C ALA A 45 26.57 15.90 5.60
N SER A 46 27.74 15.54 6.16
CA SER A 46 28.78 16.50 6.49
C SER A 46 29.38 17.17 5.25
N GLU A 47 29.55 16.42 4.15
CA GLU A 47 30.01 16.95 2.86
C GLU A 47 28.97 17.90 2.23
N LEU A 48 27.68 17.60 2.41
CA LEU A 48 26.56 18.42 1.94
C LEU A 48 26.21 19.58 2.89
N GLN A 49 26.99 19.82 3.95
CA GLN A 49 26.73 20.82 5.00
C GLN A 49 25.35 20.68 5.68
N ILE A 50 24.84 19.46 5.75
CA ILE A 50 23.59 19.12 6.44
C ILE A 50 23.91 18.81 7.90
N SER A 51 23.17 19.44 8.82
CA SER A 51 23.35 19.18 10.26
C SER A 51 23.02 17.72 10.61
N PRO A 52 23.80 17.04 11.47
CA PRO A 52 23.49 15.69 11.94
C PRO A 52 22.14 15.62 12.68
N ASP A 53 21.66 16.72 13.25
CA ASP A 53 20.32 16.78 13.85
C ASP A 53 19.22 16.74 12.80
N ALA A 54 19.45 17.31 11.61
CA ALA A 54 18.51 17.24 10.49
C ALA A 54 18.43 15.81 9.91
N ILE A 55 19.53 15.05 9.95
CA ILE A 55 19.53 13.63 9.54
C ILE A 55 18.68 12.79 10.49
N LYS A 56 18.80 12.99 11.81
CA LYS A 56 17.96 12.28 12.79
C LYS A 56 16.47 12.59 12.64
N GLN A 57 16.14 13.86 12.36
CA GLN A 57 14.76 14.25 12.07
C GLN A 57 14.25 13.57 10.78
N ALA A 58 15.05 13.61 9.71
CA ALA A 58 14.72 12.96 8.45
C ALA A 58 14.56 11.43 8.57
N GLU A 59 15.36 10.75 9.40
CA GLU A 59 15.21 9.32 9.68
C GLU A 59 13.90 9.01 10.41
N THR A 60 13.55 9.83 11.40
CA THR A 60 12.29 9.69 12.16
C THR A 60 11.08 9.92 11.26
N ASP A 61 11.15 10.95 10.40
CA ASP A 61 10.12 11.25 9.41
C ASP A 61 10.01 10.13 8.36
N TRP A 62 11.14 9.61 7.89
CA TRP A 62 11.18 8.49 6.94
C TRP A 62 10.57 7.22 7.54
N LEU A 63 10.92 6.87 8.78
CA LEU A 63 10.36 5.71 9.48
C LEU A 63 8.84 5.85 9.64
N THR A 64 8.39 7.06 9.95
CA THR A 64 6.96 7.40 10.08
C THR A 64 6.24 7.27 8.74
N GLN A 65 6.82 7.77 7.66
CA GLN A 65 6.28 7.64 6.30
C GLN A 65 6.28 6.19 5.83
N GLN A 66 7.33 5.42 6.10
CA GLN A 66 7.42 4.01 5.74
C GLN A 66 6.34 3.19 6.44
N THR A 67 6.11 3.46 7.73
CA THR A 67 5.02 2.85 8.50
C THR A 67 3.65 3.14 7.86
N GLN A 68 3.41 4.36 7.40
CA GLN A 68 2.16 4.71 6.71
C GLN A 68 2.01 3.99 5.37
N VAL A 69 3.09 3.86 4.59
CA VAL A 69 3.09 3.14 3.31
C VAL A 69 2.83 1.65 3.51
N GLU A 70 3.46 1.03 4.52
CA GLU A 70 3.23 -0.36 4.87
C GLU A 70 1.79 -0.61 5.35
N GLN A 71 1.25 0.29 6.18
CA GLN A 71 -0.14 0.23 6.61
C GLN A 71 -1.12 0.34 5.43
N ARG A 72 -0.84 1.22 4.46
CA ARG A 72 -1.65 1.33 3.23
C ARG A 72 -1.60 0.05 2.41
N LYS A 73 -0.42 -0.56 2.23
CA LYS A 73 -0.27 -1.86 1.55
C LYS A 73 -1.02 -2.98 2.28
N ALA A 74 -0.92 -3.05 3.61
CA ALA A 74 -1.63 -4.03 4.41
C ALA A 74 -3.16 -3.87 4.29
N PHE A 75 -3.64 -2.63 4.23
CA PHE A 75 -5.05 -2.32 4.00
C PHE A 75 -5.53 -2.74 2.60
N ASP A 76 -4.72 -2.51 1.57
CA ASP A 76 -5.04 -2.95 0.20
C ASP A 76 -5.15 -4.48 0.12
N VAL A 77 -4.23 -5.21 0.74
CA VAL A 77 -4.28 -6.68 0.85
C VAL A 77 -5.52 -7.14 1.63
N TYR A 78 -5.86 -6.47 2.72
CA TYR A 78 -7.07 -6.75 3.50
C TYR A 78 -8.35 -6.59 2.66
N ARG A 79 -8.45 -5.51 1.88
CA ARG A 79 -9.62 -5.24 1.00
C ARG A 79 -9.73 -6.30 -0.09
N GLN A 80 -8.61 -6.68 -0.72
CA GLN A 80 -8.57 -7.74 -1.71
C GLN A 80 -9.00 -9.09 -1.14
N ASN A 81 -8.52 -9.46 0.06
CA ASN A 81 -8.89 -10.73 0.69
C ASN A 81 -10.37 -10.76 1.09
N LYS A 82 -10.92 -9.65 1.57
CA LYS A 82 -12.36 -9.54 1.88
C LYS A 82 -13.21 -9.74 0.62
N PHE A 83 -12.79 -9.17 -0.51
CA PHE A 83 -13.47 -9.34 -1.79
C PHE A 83 -13.35 -10.78 -2.31
N LYS A 84 -12.15 -11.37 -2.27
CA LYS A 84 -11.91 -12.79 -2.63
C LYS A 84 -12.78 -13.75 -1.81
N LYS A 85 -12.94 -13.50 -0.50
CA LYS A 85 -13.78 -14.33 0.37
C LYS A 85 -15.26 -14.25 -0.02
N ARG A 86 -15.76 -13.05 -0.34
CA ARG A 86 -17.13 -12.88 -0.85
C ARG A 86 -17.31 -13.61 -2.17
N LEU A 87 -16.43 -13.37 -3.14
CA LEU A 87 -16.44 -14.07 -4.43
C LEU A 87 -16.42 -15.59 -4.27
N GLY A 88 -15.55 -16.12 -3.41
CA GLY A 88 -15.46 -17.56 -3.16
C GLY A 88 -16.79 -18.16 -2.66
N ASN A 89 -17.44 -17.51 -1.69
CA ASN A 89 -18.76 -17.95 -1.21
C ASN A 89 -19.82 -17.92 -2.32
N TYR A 90 -19.83 -16.87 -3.15
CA TYR A 90 -20.76 -16.78 -4.28
C TYR A 90 -20.50 -17.86 -5.33
N VAL A 91 -19.24 -18.14 -5.66
CA VAL A 91 -18.87 -19.22 -6.60
C VAL A 91 -19.35 -20.57 -6.07
N ILE A 92 -19.15 -20.86 -4.78
CA ILE A 92 -19.61 -22.12 -4.18
C ILE A 92 -21.13 -22.27 -4.28
N ILE A 93 -21.89 -21.23 -3.91
CA ILE A 93 -23.37 -21.25 -3.93
C ILE A 93 -23.89 -21.40 -5.37
N ASN A 94 -23.34 -20.63 -6.31
CA ASN A 94 -23.76 -20.70 -7.72
C ASN A 94 -23.36 -22.04 -8.36
N SER A 95 -22.19 -22.59 -8.00
CA SER A 95 -21.77 -23.92 -8.47
C SER A 95 -22.70 -25.02 -7.94
N PHE A 96 -23.10 -24.92 -6.67
CA PHE A 96 -24.05 -25.86 -6.08
C PHE A 96 -25.43 -25.79 -6.76
N LEU A 97 -25.93 -24.57 -7.02
CA LEU A 97 -27.19 -24.36 -7.74
C LEU A 97 -27.16 -24.90 -9.17
N LEU A 98 -26.04 -24.71 -9.89
CA LEU A 98 -25.85 -25.27 -11.24
C LEU A 98 -25.89 -26.80 -11.24
N ILE A 99 -25.19 -27.44 -10.29
CA ILE A 99 -25.17 -28.90 -10.17
C ILE A 99 -26.57 -29.43 -9.81
N ALA A 100 -27.28 -28.77 -8.89
CA ALA A 100 -28.63 -29.16 -8.49
C ALA A 100 -29.63 -29.04 -9.64
N ASP A 101 -29.56 -27.97 -10.44
CA ASP A 101 -30.41 -27.78 -11.61
C ASP A 101 -30.14 -28.85 -12.68
N PHE A 102 -28.86 -29.15 -12.93
CA PHE A 102 -28.45 -30.17 -13.90
C PHE A 102 -28.89 -31.59 -13.54
N ILE A 103 -28.99 -31.91 -12.24
CA ILE A 103 -29.50 -33.21 -11.75
C ILE A 103 -31.03 -33.27 -11.87
N GLY A 104 -31.73 -32.15 -11.64
CA GLY A 104 -33.20 -32.09 -11.62
C GLY A 104 -33.86 -31.98 -12.99
N GLY A 105 -33.15 -31.40 -13.97
CA GLY A 105 -33.57 -31.38 -15.36
C GLY A 105 -32.34 -31.17 -16.24
N TYR A 106 -32.21 -31.93 -17.31
CA TYR A 106 -31.10 -31.82 -18.27
C TYR A 106 -30.94 -30.42 -18.93
N ASN A 107 -31.75 -29.42 -18.53
CA ASN A 107 -31.75 -28.03 -19.00
C ASN A 107 -31.63 -27.04 -17.84
N LEU A 108 -30.77 -26.03 -18.01
CA LEU A 108 -30.53 -24.91 -17.07
C LEU A 108 -31.69 -23.89 -17.07
N SER A 109 -32.86 -24.27 -16.56
CA SER A 109 -34.09 -23.50 -16.78
C SER A 109 -34.34 -22.40 -15.75
N TRP A 110 -33.91 -22.56 -14.50
CA TRP A 110 -34.18 -21.61 -13.42
C TRP A 110 -32.92 -21.13 -12.70
N SER A 111 -31.86 -21.94 -12.67
CA SER A 111 -30.57 -21.54 -12.10
C SER A 111 -29.97 -20.34 -12.82
N ILE A 112 -30.21 -20.18 -14.13
CA ILE A 112 -29.62 -19.10 -14.94
C ILE A 112 -30.11 -17.71 -14.52
N TYR A 113 -31.36 -17.59 -14.06
CA TYR A 113 -31.90 -16.33 -13.54
C TYR A 113 -31.26 -15.96 -12.19
N ILE A 114 -31.04 -16.95 -11.32
CA ILE A 114 -30.34 -16.76 -10.03
C ILE A 114 -28.86 -16.41 -10.27
N LEU A 115 -28.25 -17.02 -11.29
CA LEU A 115 -26.88 -16.76 -11.70
C LEU A 115 -26.73 -15.34 -12.26
N LEU A 116 -27.65 -14.91 -13.13
CA LEU A 116 -27.69 -13.54 -13.66
C LEU A 116 -27.85 -12.51 -12.56
N PHE A 117 -28.77 -12.75 -11.62
CA PHE A 117 -28.97 -11.85 -10.48
C PHE A 117 -27.73 -11.81 -9.56
N SER A 118 -27.12 -12.97 -9.29
CA SER A 118 -25.89 -13.06 -8.48
C SER A 118 -24.70 -12.39 -9.17
N ALA A 119 -24.55 -12.58 -10.48
CA ALA A 119 -23.52 -11.93 -11.28
C ALA A 119 -23.70 -10.41 -11.28
N PHE A 120 -24.95 -9.92 -11.37
CA PHE A 120 -25.26 -8.49 -11.29
C PHE A 120 -24.85 -7.88 -9.94
N VAL A 121 -25.23 -8.52 -8.82
CA VAL A 121 -24.84 -8.10 -7.47
C VAL A 121 -23.32 -8.11 -7.30
N LEU A 122 -22.63 -9.14 -7.79
CA LEU A 122 -21.17 -9.22 -7.76
C LEU A 122 -20.48 -8.12 -8.58
N THR A 123 -21.06 -7.77 -9.72
CA THR A 123 -20.52 -6.73 -10.60
C THR A 123 -20.62 -5.36 -9.91
N ILE A 124 -21.75 -5.08 -9.23
CA ILE A 124 -21.93 -3.86 -8.43
C ILE A 124 -20.96 -3.82 -7.25
N ASP A 125 -20.83 -4.90 -6.48
CA ASP A 125 -19.91 -4.99 -5.34
C ASP A 125 -18.43 -4.85 -5.76
N GLY A 126 -18.09 -5.42 -6.93
CA GLY A 126 -16.77 -5.30 -7.56
C GLY A 126 -16.49 -3.88 -8.03
N TRP A 127 -17.44 -3.25 -8.73
CA TRP A 127 -17.35 -1.87 -9.19
C TRP A 127 -17.11 -0.90 -8.01
N ASN A 128 -17.87 -1.07 -6.92
CA ASN A 128 -17.71 -0.26 -5.72
C ASN A 128 -16.35 -0.49 -5.02
N SER A 129 -15.78 -1.68 -5.13
CA SER A 129 -14.45 -1.98 -4.59
C SER A 129 -13.30 -1.40 -5.42
N PHE A 130 -13.46 -1.27 -6.73
CA PHE A 130 -12.42 -0.78 -7.64
C PHE A 130 -12.48 0.74 -7.91
N ILE A 131 -13.68 1.34 -7.93
CA ILE A 131 -13.88 2.76 -8.29
C ILE A 131 -14.00 3.69 -7.08
N ASN A 132 -14.50 3.24 -5.93
CA ASN A 132 -14.45 4.06 -4.70
C ASN A 132 -13.06 3.99 -4.05
N LYS A 133 -12.12 4.68 -4.69
CA LYS A 133 -10.78 5.03 -4.21
C LYS A 133 -10.72 6.41 -3.53
N GLY A 134 -11.84 7.14 -3.47
CA GLY A 134 -11.92 8.48 -2.88
C GLY A 134 -12.24 8.49 -1.39
N GLU A 135 -13.42 9.00 -1.01
CA GLU A 135 -13.79 9.21 0.41
C GLU A 135 -13.98 7.92 1.21
N ASP A 136 -14.61 6.91 0.63
CA ASP A 136 -14.83 5.62 1.31
C ASP A 136 -13.51 4.89 1.61
N TYR A 137 -12.49 5.08 0.75
CA TYR A 137 -11.16 4.50 0.95
C TYR A 137 -10.51 5.11 2.19
N GLU A 138 -10.48 6.43 2.28
CA GLU A 138 -9.83 7.12 3.39
C GLU A 138 -10.60 6.89 4.71
N MET A 139 -11.94 6.87 4.69
CA MET A 139 -12.75 6.52 5.87
C MET A 139 -12.50 5.08 6.34
N ALA A 140 -12.44 4.12 5.42
CA ALA A 140 -12.19 2.72 5.75
C ALA A 140 -10.75 2.49 6.23
N PHE A 141 -9.78 3.17 5.62
CA PHE A 141 -8.39 3.18 6.05
C PHE A 141 -8.25 3.77 7.46
N GLN A 142 -8.89 4.92 7.74
CA GLN A 142 -8.85 5.54 9.06
C GLN A 142 -9.50 4.66 10.14
N ARG A 143 -10.63 4.00 9.85
CA ARG A 143 -11.27 3.06 10.77
C ARG A 143 -10.37 1.85 11.04
N TRP A 144 -9.75 1.30 10.00
CA TRP A 144 -8.83 0.17 10.11
C TRP A 144 -7.54 0.55 10.87
N HIS A 145 -6.99 1.72 10.59
CA HIS A 145 -5.80 2.27 11.24
C HIS A 145 -6.03 2.52 12.73
N ARG A 146 -7.17 3.11 13.11
CA ARG A 146 -7.55 3.28 14.53
C ARG A 146 -7.62 1.93 15.26
N GLN A 147 -8.27 0.94 14.66
CA GLN A 147 -8.40 -0.40 15.25
C GLN A 147 -7.05 -1.12 15.39
N HIS A 148 -6.12 -0.94 14.44
CA HIS A 148 -4.79 -1.57 14.51
C HIS A 148 -3.83 -0.87 15.50
N GLN A 149 -3.85 0.47 15.56
CA GLN A 149 -3.06 1.26 16.53
C GLN A 149 -3.49 0.99 17.98
N ILE A 150 -4.81 0.88 18.23
CA ILE A 150 -5.34 0.60 19.56
C ILE A 150 -4.88 -0.78 20.06
N LYS A 151 -4.83 -1.79 19.18
CA LYS A 151 -4.33 -3.13 19.54
C LYS A 151 -2.85 -3.14 19.91
N GLN A 152 -2.02 -2.35 19.24
CA GLN A 152 -0.58 -2.27 19.54
C GLN A 152 -0.31 -1.50 20.84
N THR A 153 -0.98 -0.37 21.05
CA THR A 153 -0.83 0.44 22.26
C THR A 153 -1.41 -0.23 23.50
N MET A 154 -2.57 -0.90 23.40
CA MET A 154 -3.13 -1.64 24.52
C MET A 154 -2.18 -2.73 25.02
N ASN A 155 -1.47 -3.43 24.13
CA ASN A 155 -0.53 -4.47 24.55
C ASN A 155 0.67 -3.90 25.33
N THR A 156 1.14 -2.70 24.98
CA THR A 156 2.20 -2.00 25.70
C THR A 156 1.73 -1.46 27.06
N PHE A 157 0.50 -0.97 27.19
CA PHE A 157 -0.01 -0.48 28.48
C PHE A 157 -0.41 -1.61 29.43
N ILE A 158 -1.03 -2.69 28.92
CA ILE A 158 -1.42 -3.85 29.71
C ILE A 158 -0.19 -4.58 30.23
N SER A 159 0.85 -4.79 29.40
CA SER A 159 2.11 -5.40 29.85
C SER A 159 2.87 -4.57 30.88
N ARG A 160 2.66 -3.25 30.93
CA ARG A 160 3.26 -2.38 31.95
C ARG A 160 2.48 -2.41 33.26
N TRP A 161 1.18 -2.66 33.21
CA TRP A 161 0.30 -2.72 34.38
C TRP A 161 0.25 -4.12 35.03
N PHE A 162 0.43 -5.18 34.24
CA PHE A 162 0.53 -6.57 34.74
C PHE A 162 1.95 -6.97 35.20
N LYS A 163 2.91 -6.05 35.17
CA LYS A 163 4.30 -6.30 35.61
C LYS A 163 4.67 -5.54 36.89
N ILE A 164 3.65 -5.19 37.69
CA ILE A 164 3.74 -4.73 39.08
C ILE A 164 3.03 -5.77 39.94
#